data_AF-A0AAJ6HTN6-F1
#
_entry.id   AF-A0AAJ6HTN6-F1
#
_cell.length_a   1.000
_cell.length_b   1.000
_cell.length_c   1.000
_cell.angle_alpha   90.00
_cell.angle_beta   90.00
_cell.angle_gamma   90.00
#
_symmetry.space_group_name_H-M   'P 1'
#
loop_
_entity.id
_entity.type
_entity.pdbx_description
1 polymer ?
#
loop_
_entity_poly.entity_id
_entity_poly.type
_entity_poly.pdbx_seq_one_letter_code
_entity_poly.pdbx_strand_id
1 'polypeptide(L)'
;MAHLDTISRWITATTERTLDQHATDPVPAAAHLPEAAANLRHLRTELLHAVDRLRTLLINEDDLNGSTSTVAGPVETITELAREYRYARNWIDTLIGDAARAAYAQANPGRSVRRRYVNPGDTVLVVLPHTDSCRRQNLAGHATPIKVGTSDARLRLPGSVNPLYLSHADAGIYRDPTEDRLYILQADEAVPGH
;
A
#
# COMPACT_ATOMS: atom_id res chain seq x y z
N MET A 1 -22.37 0.58 -1.45
CA MET A 1 -22.07 1.94 -1.95
C MET A 1 -21.31 1.84 -3.27
N ALA A 2 -22.00 1.69 -4.40
CA ALA A 2 -21.39 1.46 -5.72
C ALA A 2 -20.47 2.62 -6.19
N HIS A 3 -20.67 3.82 -5.67
CA HIS A 3 -19.87 5.00 -6.01
C HIS A 3 -18.45 4.96 -5.40
N LEU A 4 -18.30 4.47 -4.16
CA LEU A 4 -16.99 4.29 -3.52
C LEU A 4 -16.13 3.25 -4.26
N ASP A 5 -16.76 2.18 -4.76
CA ASP A 5 -16.09 1.17 -5.59
C ASP A 5 -15.68 1.74 -6.96
N THR A 6 -16.46 2.67 -7.51
CA THR A 6 -16.14 3.35 -8.78
C THR A 6 -14.97 4.32 -8.64
N ILE A 7 -14.89 5.04 -7.52
CA ILE A 7 -13.77 5.95 -7.23
C ILE A 7 -12.51 5.18 -6.87
N SER A 8 -12.63 4.12 -6.09
CA SER A 8 -11.49 3.23 -5.81
C SER A 8 -10.93 2.64 -7.10
N ARG A 9 -11.80 2.25 -8.05
CA ARG A 9 -11.39 1.83 -9.40
C ARG A 9 -10.76 2.97 -10.20
N TRP A 10 -11.33 4.17 -10.17
CA TRP A 10 -10.77 5.34 -10.86
C TRP A 10 -9.39 5.72 -10.31
N ILE A 11 -9.21 5.78 -8.98
CA ILE A 11 -7.92 6.04 -8.34
C ILE A 11 -6.92 4.93 -8.72
N THR A 12 -7.35 3.68 -8.76
CA THR A 12 -6.47 2.57 -9.17
C THR A 12 -6.09 2.69 -10.64
N ALA A 13 -7.01 3.07 -11.52
CA ALA A 13 -6.70 3.29 -12.94
C ALA A 13 -5.76 4.48 -13.15
N THR A 14 -5.95 5.57 -12.41
CA THR A 14 -5.16 6.81 -12.54
C THR A 14 -3.78 6.70 -11.91
N THR A 15 -3.69 6.04 -10.76
CA THR A 15 -2.44 5.96 -9.98
C THR A 15 -1.73 4.61 -10.14
N GLU A 16 -2.28 3.74 -11.00
CA GLU A 16 -1.94 2.32 -11.18
C GLU A 16 -2.06 1.51 -9.89
N ARG A 17 -2.46 2.08 -8.75
CA ARG A 17 -2.41 1.46 -7.43
C ARG A 17 -3.63 1.79 -6.60
N THR A 18 -4.00 0.88 -5.72
CA THR A 18 -5.05 1.14 -4.75
C THR A 18 -4.56 2.09 -3.66
N LEU A 19 -5.50 2.76 -2.99
CA LEU A 19 -5.20 3.61 -1.82
C LEU A 19 -4.44 2.86 -0.73
N ASP A 20 -4.82 1.61 -0.53
CA ASP A 20 -4.20 0.77 0.48
C ASP A 20 -2.73 0.46 0.16
N GLN A 21 -2.38 0.36 -1.13
CA GLN A 21 -0.97 0.25 -1.54
C GLN A 21 -0.19 1.54 -1.30
N HIS A 22 -0.80 2.71 -1.56
CA HIS A 22 -0.13 3.98 -1.29
C HIS A 22 0.11 4.19 0.21
N ALA A 23 -0.88 3.87 1.05
CA ALA A 23 -0.76 4.01 2.52
C ALA A 23 0.33 3.11 3.12
N THR A 24 0.58 1.96 2.50
CA THR A 24 1.48 0.93 3.03
C THR A 24 2.81 0.84 2.31
N ASP A 25 3.00 1.65 1.26
CA ASP A 25 4.25 1.69 0.51
C ASP A 25 5.42 1.97 1.47
N PRO A 26 6.44 1.10 1.48
CA PRO A 26 7.60 1.32 2.33
C PRO A 26 8.31 2.59 1.87
N VAL A 27 8.36 3.59 2.74
CA VAL A 27 9.26 4.73 2.55
C VAL A 27 10.62 4.26 3.05
N PRO A 28 11.64 4.17 2.19
CA PRO A 28 12.96 3.76 2.64
C PRO A 28 13.45 4.75 3.68
N ALA A 29 14.11 4.25 4.73
CA ALA A 29 14.70 5.12 5.74
C ALA A 29 15.73 6.06 5.12
N ALA A 30 16.33 5.66 3.99
CA ALA A 30 17.27 6.41 3.15
C ALA A 30 18.08 7.39 3.99
N ALA A 31 18.76 6.89 5.02
CA ALA A 31 19.43 7.74 6.02
C ALA A 31 20.51 8.65 5.39
N HIS A 32 20.97 8.28 4.19
CA HIS A 32 21.90 9.03 3.36
C HIS A 32 21.22 9.99 2.36
N LEU A 33 19.88 9.99 2.28
CA LEU A 33 19.04 10.80 1.38
C LEU A 33 17.78 11.35 2.11
N PRO A 34 17.96 12.12 3.21
CA PRO A 34 16.86 12.54 4.06
C PRO A 34 15.82 13.41 3.33
N GLU A 35 16.25 14.28 2.42
CA GLU A 35 15.37 15.19 1.66
C GLU A 35 14.49 14.44 0.68
N ALA A 36 15.05 13.47 -0.06
CA ALA A 36 14.27 12.66 -0.98
C ALA A 36 13.22 11.84 -0.22
N ALA A 37 13.61 11.16 0.86
CA ALA A 37 12.69 10.42 1.72
C ALA A 37 11.60 11.33 2.31
N ALA A 38 11.93 12.56 2.72
CA ALA A 38 10.96 13.53 3.21
C ALA A 38 9.95 13.94 2.12
N ASN A 39 10.42 14.22 0.90
CA ASN A 39 9.56 14.55 -0.23
C ASN A 39 8.58 13.41 -0.56
N LEU A 40 9.05 12.16 -0.57
CA LEU A 40 8.19 10.99 -0.78
C LEU A 40 7.11 10.85 0.31
N ARG A 41 7.47 11.08 1.58
CA ARG A 41 6.49 11.06 2.69
C ARG A 41 5.45 12.17 2.53
N HIS A 42 5.89 13.36 2.16
CA HIS A 42 5.02 14.52 1.96
C HIS A 42 4.01 14.25 0.85
N LEU A 43 4.48 13.89 -0.35
CA LEU A 43 3.62 13.59 -1.51
C LEU A 43 2.64 12.44 -1.25
N ARG A 44 3.07 11.40 -0.53
CA ARG A 44 2.17 10.31 -0.09
C ARG A 44 1.06 10.83 0.80
N THR A 45 1.39 11.69 1.76
CA THR A 45 0.43 12.21 2.74
C THR A 45 -0.58 13.12 2.06
N GLU A 46 -0.13 14.02 1.19
CA GLU A 46 -1.00 14.90 0.41
C GLU A 46 -1.94 14.10 -0.50
N LEU A 47 -1.43 13.06 -1.18
CA LEU A 47 -2.25 12.17 -2.01
C LEU A 47 -3.35 11.49 -1.19
N LEU A 48 -3.00 10.91 -0.03
CA LEU A 48 -3.97 10.23 0.84
C LEU A 48 -5.01 11.20 1.41
N HIS A 49 -4.58 12.41 1.83
CA HIS A 49 -5.49 13.45 2.31
C HIS A 49 -6.43 13.96 1.21
N ALA A 50 -5.93 14.20 0.00
CA ALA A 50 -6.74 14.65 -1.12
C ALA A 50 -7.84 13.63 -1.46
N VAL A 51 -7.50 12.34 -1.42
CA VAL A 51 -8.46 11.26 -1.64
C VAL A 51 -9.47 11.15 -0.50
N ASP A 52 -9.02 11.26 0.76
CA ASP A 52 -9.93 11.21 1.90
C ASP A 52 -10.91 12.40 1.93
N ARG A 53 -10.44 13.59 1.52
CA ARG A 53 -11.29 14.77 1.29
C ARG A 53 -12.31 14.52 0.19
N LEU A 54 -11.90 13.95 -0.95
CA LEU A 54 -12.83 13.59 -2.02
C LEU A 54 -13.88 12.58 -1.52
N ARG A 55 -13.46 11.55 -0.77
CA ARG A 55 -14.36 10.56 -0.17
C ARG A 55 -15.36 11.22 0.79
N THR A 56 -14.88 12.13 1.63
CA THR A 56 -15.69 12.88 2.59
C THR A 56 -16.70 13.79 1.89
N LEU A 57 -16.27 14.52 0.86
CA LEU A 57 -17.16 15.35 0.04
C LEU A 57 -18.32 14.53 -0.53
N LEU A 58 -18.02 13.33 -1.05
CA LEU A 58 -19.02 12.46 -1.66
C LEU A 58 -19.91 11.68 -0.68
N ILE A 59 -19.50 11.57 0.58
CA ILE A 59 -20.33 10.99 1.65
C ILE A 59 -21.23 12.08 2.26
N ASN A 60 -20.73 13.30 2.38
CA ASN A 60 -21.43 14.40 3.04
C ASN A 60 -22.35 15.18 2.10
N GLU A 61 -22.04 15.26 0.81
CA GLU A 61 -22.99 15.70 -0.20
C GLU A 61 -23.89 14.51 -0.57
N ASP A 62 -25.08 14.46 0.03
CA ASP A 62 -26.14 13.49 -0.28
C ASP A 62 -26.80 13.75 -1.66
N ASP A 63 -26.07 14.39 -2.58
CA ASP A 63 -26.59 14.82 -3.87
C ASP A 63 -25.70 14.32 -5.01
N LEU A 64 -26.10 13.17 -5.55
CA LEU A 64 -25.85 12.76 -6.94
C LEU A 64 -26.42 13.77 -7.98
N ASN A 65 -26.91 14.94 -7.53
CA ASN A 65 -27.40 16.07 -8.32
C ASN A 65 -26.44 17.29 -8.30
N GLY A 66 -25.34 17.24 -7.54
CA GLY A 66 -24.31 18.28 -7.54
C GLY A 66 -23.60 18.37 -8.89
N SER A 67 -23.26 19.59 -9.32
CA SER A 67 -22.56 19.85 -10.58
C SER A 67 -21.22 19.10 -10.62
N THR A 68 -20.89 18.46 -11.74
CA THR A 68 -19.62 17.75 -11.98
C THR A 68 -18.39 18.63 -11.72
N SER A 69 -18.54 19.95 -11.77
CA SER A 69 -17.51 20.94 -11.41
C SER A 69 -17.03 20.85 -9.96
N THR A 70 -17.87 20.40 -9.02
CA THR A 70 -17.51 20.29 -7.59
C THR A 70 -16.46 19.20 -7.35
N VAL A 71 -16.46 18.17 -8.20
CA VAL A 71 -15.58 16.99 -8.09
C VAL A 71 -14.37 17.07 -9.02
N ALA A 72 -14.44 17.88 -10.08
CA ALA A 72 -13.39 17.99 -11.11
C ALA A 72 -12.05 18.50 -10.57
N GLY A 73 -12.06 19.56 -9.75
CA GLY A 73 -10.85 20.11 -9.14
C GLY A 73 -10.13 19.09 -8.23
N PRO A 74 -10.81 18.48 -7.25
CA PRO A 74 -10.23 17.42 -6.43
C PRO A 74 -9.66 16.24 -7.23
N VAL A 75 -10.33 15.85 -8.32
CA VAL A 75 -9.89 14.78 -9.23
C VAL A 75 -8.59 15.13 -9.96
N GLU A 76 -8.46 16.37 -10.43
CA GLU A 76 -7.23 16.87 -11.06
C GLU A 76 -6.06 16.91 -10.07
N THR A 77 -6.30 17.42 -8.86
CA THR A 77 -5.30 17.43 -7.77
C THR A 77 -4.80 16.02 -7.43
N ILE A 78 -5.70 15.03 -7.33
CA ILE A 78 -5.31 13.64 -7.07
C ILE A 78 -4.45 13.08 -8.21
N THR A 79 -4.77 13.43 -9.46
CA THR A 79 -4.02 12.96 -10.64
C THR A 79 -2.59 13.52 -10.67
N GLU A 80 -2.44 14.80 -10.34
CA GLU A 80 -1.12 15.46 -10.25
C GLU A 80 -0.29 14.88 -9.09
N LEU A 81 -0.86 14.82 -7.88
CA LEU A 81 -0.19 14.26 -6.71
C LEU A 81 0.23 12.80 -6.92
N ALA A 82 -0.59 12.00 -7.60
CA ALA A 82 -0.23 10.63 -7.92
C ALA A 82 0.96 10.53 -8.88
N ARG A 83 1.03 11.43 -9.87
CA ARG A 83 2.14 11.50 -10.81
C ARG A 83 3.43 11.92 -10.09
N GLU A 84 3.37 12.92 -9.23
CA GLU A 84 4.51 13.40 -8.45
C GLU A 84 4.99 12.35 -7.44
N TYR A 85 4.06 11.72 -6.71
CA TYR A 85 4.38 10.64 -5.78
C TYR A 85 5.08 9.47 -6.49
N ARG A 86 4.56 9.04 -7.64
CA ARG A 86 5.19 7.99 -8.47
C ARG A 86 6.59 8.40 -8.94
N TYR A 87 6.76 9.66 -9.37
CA TYR A 87 8.07 10.17 -9.77
C TYR A 87 9.06 10.15 -8.59
N ALA A 88 8.66 10.68 -7.43
CA ALA A 88 9.49 10.69 -6.22
C ALA A 88 9.87 9.27 -5.77
N ARG A 89 8.96 8.31 -5.91
CA ARG A 89 9.20 6.89 -5.59
C ARG A 89 10.25 6.28 -6.52
N ASN A 90 10.09 6.45 -7.83
CA ASN A 90 11.04 5.97 -8.83
C ASN A 90 12.42 6.64 -8.69
N TRP A 91 12.41 7.94 -8.37
CA TRP A 91 13.63 8.72 -8.15
C TRP A 91 14.42 8.18 -6.95
N ILE A 92 13.74 7.94 -5.83
CA ILE A 92 14.36 7.35 -4.64
C ILE A 92 14.85 5.93 -4.90
N ASP A 93 14.11 5.12 -5.65
CA ASP A 93 14.55 3.78 -6.01
C ASP A 93 15.83 3.81 -6.85
N THR A 94 15.94 4.78 -7.77
CA THR A 94 17.16 5.04 -8.55
C THR A 94 18.33 5.44 -7.65
N LEU A 95 18.10 6.33 -6.68
CA LEU A 95 19.16 6.83 -5.79
C LEU A 95 19.65 5.79 -4.77
N ILE A 96 18.78 4.90 -4.28
CA ILE A 96 19.15 3.85 -3.33
C ILE A 96 19.94 2.72 -4.01
N GLY A 97 19.78 2.54 -5.34
CA GLY A 97 20.42 1.45 -6.08
C GLY A 97 19.88 0.07 -5.69
N ASP A 98 18.65 -0.01 -5.19
CA ASP A 98 18.01 -1.26 -4.76
C ASP A 98 17.39 -1.99 -5.96
N ALA A 99 18.22 -2.75 -6.69
CA ALA A 99 17.80 -3.51 -7.86
C ALA A 99 16.71 -4.54 -7.55
N ALA A 100 16.65 -5.09 -6.33
CA ALA A 100 15.63 -6.06 -5.94
C ALA A 100 14.27 -5.38 -5.74
N ARG A 101 14.23 -4.21 -5.10
CA ARG A 101 13.01 -3.40 -5.01
C ARG A 101 12.58 -2.87 -6.37
N ALA A 102 13.53 -2.40 -7.19
CA ALA A 102 13.23 -1.93 -8.54
C ALA A 102 12.68 -3.05 -9.42
N ALA A 103 13.27 -4.25 -9.37
CA ALA A 103 12.76 -5.45 -10.05
C ALA A 103 11.40 -5.87 -9.52
N TYR A 104 11.17 -5.83 -8.20
CA TYR A 104 9.87 -6.12 -7.61
C TYR A 104 8.82 -5.09 -8.04
N ALA A 105 9.13 -3.81 -8.01
CA ALA A 105 8.25 -2.73 -8.46
C ALA A 105 7.94 -2.82 -9.96
N GLN A 106 8.91 -3.22 -10.78
CA GLN A 106 8.76 -3.43 -12.22
C GLN A 106 7.96 -4.70 -12.54
N ALA A 107 8.13 -5.78 -11.76
CA ALA A 107 7.38 -7.03 -11.90
C ALA A 107 5.95 -6.93 -11.34
N ASN A 108 5.71 -5.96 -10.47
CA ASN A 108 4.41 -5.67 -9.88
C ASN A 108 4.02 -4.20 -10.18
N PRO A 109 3.84 -3.84 -11.48
CA PRO A 109 3.19 -2.59 -11.83
C PRO A 109 1.83 -2.64 -11.13
N GLY A 110 1.45 -1.55 -10.48
CA GLY A 110 0.43 -1.60 -9.45
C GLY A 110 -0.79 -2.41 -9.89
N ARG A 111 -1.06 -3.47 -9.12
CA ARG A 111 -2.24 -4.31 -9.32
C ARG A 111 -3.29 -3.85 -8.34
N SER A 112 -4.55 -3.82 -8.76
CA SER A 112 -5.66 -3.73 -7.82
C SER A 112 -5.45 -4.75 -6.70
N VAL A 113 -5.52 -4.29 -5.46
CA VAL A 113 -5.51 -5.15 -4.27
C VAL A 113 -6.73 -4.83 -3.44
N ARG A 114 -7.17 -5.80 -2.66
CA ARG A 114 -8.21 -5.63 -1.67
C ARG A 114 -7.67 -5.93 -0.28
N ARG A 115 -8.27 -5.28 0.72
CA ARG A 115 -8.07 -5.67 2.11
C ARG A 115 -8.68 -7.04 2.32
N ARG A 116 -7.87 -8.00 2.75
CA ARG A 116 -8.36 -9.23 3.35
C ARG A 116 -8.11 -9.12 4.85
N TYR A 117 -9.18 -8.96 5.62
CA TYR A 117 -9.08 -8.97 7.08
C TYR A 117 -8.61 -10.34 7.57
N VAL A 118 -7.74 -10.31 8.57
CA VAL A 118 -7.12 -11.48 9.19
C VAL A 118 -7.21 -11.36 10.70
N ASN A 119 -7.27 -12.50 11.38
CA ASN A 119 -7.33 -12.55 12.83
C ASN A 119 -6.03 -13.14 13.41
N PRO A 120 -5.69 -12.80 14.66
CA PRO A 120 -4.66 -13.53 15.39
C PRO A 120 -4.96 -15.03 15.42
N GLY A 121 -3.97 -15.85 15.06
CA GLY A 121 -4.08 -17.30 14.89
C GLY A 121 -4.06 -17.74 13.43
N ASP A 122 -4.48 -16.89 12.49
CA ASP A 122 -4.50 -17.20 11.06
C ASP A 122 -3.11 -17.44 10.51
N THR A 123 -3.00 -18.28 9.48
CA THR A 123 -1.78 -18.40 8.67
C THR A 123 -2.08 -17.89 7.27
N VAL A 124 -1.32 -16.90 6.82
CA VAL A 124 -1.55 -16.21 5.55
C VAL A 124 -0.29 -16.15 4.72
N LEU A 125 -0.43 -16.29 3.40
CA LEU A 125 0.65 -16.09 2.46
C LEU A 125 0.81 -14.60 2.21
N VAL A 126 1.99 -14.06 2.50
CA VAL A 126 2.31 -12.65 2.30
C VAL A 126 3.64 -12.54 1.56
N VAL A 127 3.76 -11.49 0.73
CA VAL A 127 5.04 -11.08 0.19
C VAL A 127 5.66 -10.12 1.19
N LEU A 128 6.81 -10.49 1.75
CA LEU A 128 7.46 -9.70 2.78
C LEU A 128 7.87 -8.33 2.22
N PRO A 129 7.47 -7.23 2.89
CA PRO A 129 7.76 -5.88 2.42
C PRO A 129 9.27 -5.60 2.43
N HIS A 130 9.68 -4.64 1.60
CA HIS A 130 11.06 -4.15 1.57
C HIS A 130 11.35 -3.17 2.72
N THR A 131 11.02 -3.55 3.95
CA THR A 131 11.44 -2.81 5.15
C THR A 131 12.90 -3.10 5.47
N ASP A 132 13.53 -2.23 6.25
CA ASP A 132 14.94 -2.43 6.65
C ASP A 132 15.12 -3.69 7.50
N SER A 133 14.13 -4.05 8.32
CA SER A 133 14.13 -5.27 9.12
C SER A 133 14.15 -6.52 8.23
N CYS A 134 13.29 -6.57 7.21
CA CYS A 134 13.24 -7.67 6.25
C CYS A 134 14.50 -7.72 5.37
N ARG A 135 15.06 -6.57 4.98
CA ARG A 135 16.31 -6.52 4.19
C ARG A 135 17.51 -7.06 4.94
N ARG A 136 17.73 -6.64 6.20
CA ARG A 136 18.85 -7.12 7.02
C ARG A 136 18.85 -8.64 7.21
N GLN A 137 17.68 -9.24 7.09
CA GLN A 137 17.47 -10.67 7.26
C GLN A 137 17.37 -11.43 5.93
N ASN A 138 17.57 -10.76 4.79
CA ASN A 138 17.41 -11.32 3.44
C ASN A 138 16.03 -11.93 3.18
N LEU A 139 14.99 -11.30 3.72
CA LEU A 139 13.60 -11.76 3.63
C LEU A 139 12.74 -10.92 2.68
N ALA A 140 13.16 -9.69 2.38
CA ALA A 140 12.40 -8.74 1.58
C ALA A 140 12.06 -9.32 0.19
N GLY A 141 10.80 -9.18 -0.23
CA GLY A 141 10.29 -9.64 -1.52
C GLY A 141 9.94 -11.14 -1.59
N HIS A 142 10.24 -11.94 -0.55
CA HIS A 142 9.89 -13.35 -0.54
C HIS A 142 8.41 -13.57 -0.18
N ALA A 143 7.72 -14.37 -1.00
CA ALA A 143 6.39 -14.89 -0.67
C ALA A 143 6.52 -16.03 0.34
N THR A 144 5.92 -15.88 1.52
CA THR A 144 6.08 -16.85 2.60
C THR A 144 4.84 -16.92 3.50
N PRO A 145 4.47 -18.10 4.02
CA PRO A 145 3.39 -18.22 4.99
C PRO A 145 3.81 -17.65 6.34
N ILE A 146 2.99 -16.75 6.88
CA ILE A 146 3.17 -16.11 8.19
C ILE A 146 1.96 -16.40 9.06
N LYS A 147 2.22 -16.74 10.33
CA LYS A 147 1.18 -16.87 11.33
C LYS A 147 0.95 -15.51 12.00
N VAL A 148 -0.26 -15.00 11.90
CA VAL A 148 -0.67 -13.74 12.51
C VAL A 148 -0.74 -13.95 14.03
N GLY A 149 0.03 -13.19 14.80
CA GLY A 149 -0.10 -13.14 16.26
C GLY A 149 -0.82 -11.87 16.70
N THR A 150 -1.08 -11.78 18.01
CA THR A 150 -1.78 -10.65 18.62
C THR A 150 -0.97 -9.34 18.56
N SER A 151 0.35 -9.44 18.67
CA SER A 151 1.26 -8.28 18.67
C SER A 151 2.27 -8.34 17.53
N ASP A 152 2.75 -9.54 17.21
CA ASP A 152 3.75 -9.79 16.17
C ASP A 152 3.30 -10.96 15.28
N ALA A 153 3.81 -10.97 14.06
CA ALA A 153 3.67 -12.07 13.14
C ALA A 153 4.83 -13.06 13.28
N ARG A 154 4.53 -14.35 13.15
CA ARG A 154 5.52 -15.42 13.26
C ARG A 154 5.80 -15.98 11.89
N LEU A 155 7.04 -15.82 11.45
CA LEU A 155 7.56 -16.44 10.24
C LEU A 155 8.33 -17.71 10.61
N ARG A 156 8.01 -18.82 9.94
CA ARG A 156 8.80 -20.04 10.05
C ARG A 156 9.61 -20.23 8.78
N LEU A 157 10.91 -19.97 8.88
CA LEU A 157 11.83 -20.19 7.78
C LEU A 157 11.98 -21.69 7.48
N PRO A 158 12.07 -22.09 6.21
CA PRO A 158 12.37 -23.46 5.84
C PRO A 158 13.67 -23.93 6.53
N GLY A 159 13.61 -25.06 7.23
CA GLY A 159 14.77 -25.60 7.96
C GLY A 159 15.07 -24.97 9.32
N SER A 160 14.33 -23.94 9.75
CA SER A 160 14.48 -23.38 11.10
C SER A 160 13.51 -23.99 12.09
N VAL A 161 14.04 -24.39 13.25
CA VAL A 161 13.23 -24.86 14.39
C VAL A 161 12.60 -23.68 15.13
N ASN A 162 13.30 -22.54 15.15
CA ASN A 162 12.89 -21.34 15.86
C ASN A 162 12.12 -20.39 14.93
N PRO A 163 10.91 -19.96 15.30
CA PRO A 163 10.17 -18.95 14.55
C PRO A 163 10.84 -17.59 14.69
N LEU A 164 10.91 -16.86 13.58
CA LEU A 164 11.25 -15.45 13.57
C LEU A 164 10.00 -14.63 13.88
N TYR A 165 10.13 -13.63 14.74
CA TYR A 165 9.06 -12.69 15.04
C TYR A 165 9.30 -11.40 14.27
N LEU A 166 8.29 -10.99 13.51
CA LEU A 166 8.26 -9.75 12.77
C LEU A 166 7.12 -8.89 13.31
N SER A 167 7.33 -7.58 13.39
CA SER A 167 6.22 -6.66 13.62
C SER A 167 5.15 -6.88 12.52
N HIS A 168 3.89 -6.54 12.78
CA HIS A 168 2.86 -6.64 11.74
C HIS A 168 3.25 -5.88 10.47
N ALA A 169 3.79 -4.66 10.62
CA ALA A 169 4.26 -3.86 9.50
C ALA A 169 5.38 -4.55 8.70
N ASP A 170 6.38 -5.15 9.37
CA ASP A 170 7.45 -5.92 8.72
C ASP A 170 6.94 -7.23 8.11
N ALA A 171 5.82 -7.76 8.58
CA ALA A 171 5.18 -8.93 8.01
C ALA A 171 4.22 -8.61 6.86
N GLY A 172 4.03 -7.33 6.49
CA GLY A 172 3.05 -6.91 5.50
C GLY A 172 1.60 -7.06 5.98
N ILE A 173 1.39 -7.04 7.30
CA ILE A 173 0.09 -7.04 7.97
C ILE A 173 -0.14 -5.62 8.49
N TYR A 174 -1.28 -5.05 8.13
CA TYR A 174 -1.62 -3.67 8.44
C TYR A 174 -2.83 -3.63 9.37
N ARG A 175 -3.00 -2.50 10.06
CA ARG A 175 -4.13 -2.27 10.97
C ARG A 175 -5.04 -1.23 10.36
N ASP A 176 -6.31 -1.58 10.26
CA ASP A 176 -7.35 -0.66 9.82
C ASP A 176 -7.65 0.33 10.95
N PRO A 177 -7.46 1.65 10.75
CA PRO A 177 -7.68 2.64 11.80
C PRO A 177 -9.17 2.83 12.15
N THR A 178 -10.07 2.43 11.25
CA THR A 178 -11.52 2.57 11.40
C THR A 178 -12.17 1.35 12.05
N GLU A 179 -11.75 0.15 11.67
CA GLU A 179 -12.30 -1.10 12.22
C GLU A 179 -11.49 -1.68 13.38
N ASP A 180 -10.29 -1.14 13.63
CA ASP A 180 -9.31 -1.68 14.57
C ASP A 180 -8.91 -3.14 14.30
N ARG A 181 -8.96 -3.55 13.03
CA ARG A 181 -8.73 -4.93 12.57
C ARG A 181 -7.45 -5.07 11.77
N LEU A 182 -6.83 -6.25 11.86
CA LEU A 182 -5.67 -6.57 11.03
C LEU A 182 -6.13 -6.98 9.62
N TYR A 183 -5.36 -6.58 8.62
CA TYR A 183 -5.59 -6.96 7.23
C TYR A 183 -4.28 -7.15 6.47
N ILE A 184 -4.34 -7.93 5.40
CA ILE A 184 -3.29 -8.02 4.40
C ILE A 184 -3.79 -7.45 3.07
N LEU A 185 -2.85 -7.03 2.23
CA LEU A 185 -3.15 -6.67 0.84
C LEU A 185 -3.07 -7.91 -0.02
N GLN A 186 -4.22 -8.32 -0.55
CA GLN A 186 -4.28 -9.41 -1.52
C GLN A 186 -4.54 -8.84 -2.90
N ALA A 187 -3.86 -9.35 -3.92
CA ALA A 187 -4.21 -9.05 -5.30
C ALA A 187 -5.71 -9.27 -5.51
N ASP A 188 -6.36 -8.29 -6.12
CA ASP A 188 -7.73 -8.44 -6.58
C ASP A 188 -7.66 -9.41 -7.76
N GLU A 189 -7.98 -10.68 -7.51
CA GLU A 189 -8.04 -11.67 -8.57
C GLU A 189 -9.11 -11.21 -9.55
N ALA A 190 -8.68 -10.71 -10.71
CA ALA A 190 -9.56 -10.62 -11.86
C ALA A 190 -10.10 -12.04 -12.08
N VAL A 191 -11.39 -12.23 -11.86
CA VAL A 191 -12.09 -13.45 -12.26
C VAL A 191 -11.75 -13.66 -13.75
N PRO A 192 -11.09 -14.77 -14.13
CA PRO A 192 -10.90 -15.05 -15.53
C PRO A 192 -12.25 -15.49 -16.08
N GLY A 193 -12.91 -14.62 -16.85
CA GLY A 193 -14.06 -14.97 -17.65
C GLY A 193 -15.10 -13.87 -17.77
N HIS A 194 -15.12 -13.20 -18.92
CA HIS A 194 -16.19 -13.38 -19.91
C HIS A 194 -15.69 -13.01 -21.30
#